data_AF-A0AAV3T3Y7-F1
#
_entry.id   AF-A0AAV3T3Y7-F1
#
_cell.length_a   1.000
_cell.length_b   1.000
_cell.length_c   1.000
_cell.angle_alpha   90.00
_cell.angle_beta   90.00
_cell.angle_gamma   90.00
#
_symmetry.space_group_name_H-M   'P 1'
#
loop_
_entity.id
_entity.type
_entity.pdbx_description
1 polymer ?
#
loop_
_entity_poly.entity_id
_entity_poly.type
_entity_poly.pdbx_seq_one_letter_code
_entity_poly.pdbx_strand_id
1 'polypeptide(L)'
;MVVLATKVYVGGDARERALDGLRSLIRNTVGDLDVEFEVGVRHDGFPSVTLSGPDEEVARNALREEWGVITPQFREGDTYTGTLEFWDEDGFVLDAGEEVRIPADELGLGPGTPEQIRKRFGLVQHVPLRFVYGEPCSLAEAERDRLFEWTRGTGRVNVNSATRGETRATVNRAGHAHDIVTVERLGLLEQSIICREDTDAPGLLSSIGEYLPAELLAVVP
;
A
#
# COMPACT_ATOMS: atom_id res chain seq x y z
N MET A 1 16.17 -7.15 13.83
CA MET A 1 15.04 -7.61 12.99
C MET A 1 13.97 -6.52 12.91
N VAL A 2 13.39 -6.31 11.73
CA VAL A 2 12.27 -5.39 11.46
C VAL A 2 11.18 -6.14 10.74
N VAL A 3 9.91 -5.94 11.12
CA VAL A 3 8.77 -6.52 10.37
C VAL A 3 8.12 -5.38 9.60
N LEU A 4 8.18 -5.42 8.27
CA LEU A 4 7.72 -4.32 7.42
C LEU A 4 6.19 -4.28 7.39
N ALA A 5 5.59 -3.09 7.41
CA ALA A 5 4.12 -2.93 7.32
C ALA A 5 3.62 -2.99 5.86
N THR A 6 4.00 -4.06 5.17
CA THR A 6 3.50 -4.43 3.83
C THR A 6 3.28 -5.94 3.78
N LYS A 7 2.30 -6.42 3.03
CA LYS A 7 1.88 -7.83 3.07
C LYS A 7 2.25 -8.55 1.78
N VAL A 8 2.75 -9.78 1.89
CA VAL A 8 2.95 -10.72 0.78
C VAL A 8 1.84 -11.76 0.85
N TYR A 9 0.78 -11.55 0.09
CA TYR A 9 -0.43 -12.39 0.12
C TYR A 9 -0.67 -13.18 -1.18
N VAL A 10 0.22 -13.03 -2.17
CA VAL A 10 0.21 -13.84 -3.41
C VAL A 10 1.03 -15.13 -3.24
N GLY A 11 0.67 -16.17 -3.99
CA GLY A 11 1.35 -17.47 -3.99
C GLY A 11 2.16 -17.76 -5.26
N GLY A 12 2.88 -18.90 -5.27
CA GLY A 12 3.62 -19.40 -6.43
C GLY A 12 4.65 -18.41 -7.00
N ASP A 13 4.80 -18.39 -8.32
CA ASP A 13 5.74 -17.52 -9.05
C ASP A 13 5.52 -16.02 -8.79
N ALA A 14 4.28 -15.60 -8.49
CA ALA A 14 4.00 -14.21 -8.13
C ALA A 14 4.65 -13.84 -6.78
N ARG A 15 4.66 -14.77 -5.82
CA ARG A 15 5.33 -14.58 -4.53
C ARG A 15 6.84 -14.42 -4.69
N GLU A 16 7.47 -15.26 -5.50
CA GLU A 16 8.91 -15.19 -5.74
C GLU A 16 9.30 -13.84 -6.35
N ARG A 17 8.57 -13.40 -7.38
CA ARG A 17 8.77 -12.09 -8.02
C ARG A 17 8.54 -10.93 -7.06
N ALA A 18 7.52 -11.00 -6.20
CA ALA A 18 7.27 -10.00 -5.17
C ALA A 18 8.44 -9.91 -4.17
N LEU A 19 8.99 -11.05 -3.73
CA LEU A 19 10.12 -11.09 -2.80
C LEU A 19 11.43 -10.60 -3.45
N ASP A 20 11.66 -10.90 -4.72
CA ASP A 20 12.82 -10.36 -5.45
C ASP A 20 12.73 -8.85 -5.65
N GLY A 21 11.52 -8.35 -5.94
CA GLY A 21 11.21 -6.93 -5.92
C GLY A 21 11.50 -6.32 -4.56
N LEU A 22 11.00 -6.92 -3.47
CA LEU A 22 11.22 -6.46 -2.11
C LEU A 22 12.72 -6.41 -1.74
N ARG A 23 13.49 -7.45 -2.06
CA ARG A 23 14.95 -7.48 -1.82
C ARG A 23 15.65 -6.34 -2.54
N SER A 24 15.24 -6.04 -3.77
CA SER A 24 15.80 -4.92 -4.54
C SER A 24 15.47 -3.58 -3.89
N LEU A 25 14.26 -3.43 -3.33
CA LEU A 25 13.86 -2.21 -2.65
C LEU A 25 14.58 -2.01 -1.32
N ILE A 26 14.67 -3.07 -0.49
CA ILE A 26 15.44 -3.04 0.75
C ILE A 26 16.89 -2.67 0.46
N ARG A 27 17.51 -3.29 -0.57
CA ARG A 27 18.87 -2.96 -0.99
C ARG A 27 19.02 -1.50 -1.39
N ASN A 28 18.01 -0.90 -2.04
CA ASN A 28 18.06 0.52 -2.36
C ASN A 28 17.94 1.40 -1.11
N THR A 29 17.15 1.00 -0.12
CA THR A 29 17.00 1.73 1.15
C THR A 29 18.25 1.68 2.01
N VAL A 30 18.96 0.54 2.05
CA VAL A 30 20.12 0.33 2.95
C VAL A 30 21.46 0.26 2.21
N GLY A 31 21.49 0.47 0.90
CA GLY A 31 22.64 0.13 0.04
C GLY A 31 23.92 0.92 0.31
N ASP A 32 23.81 2.08 0.93
CA ASP A 32 24.96 2.92 1.32
C ASP A 32 25.45 2.64 2.75
N LEU A 33 24.85 1.67 3.44
CA LEU A 33 25.13 1.31 4.83
C LEU A 33 25.93 0.00 4.91
N ASP A 34 26.83 -0.10 5.89
CA ASP A 34 27.59 -1.32 6.18
C ASP A 34 26.70 -2.32 6.95
N VAL A 35 25.80 -2.97 6.20
CA VAL A 35 24.89 -4.01 6.71
C VAL A 35 24.65 -5.12 5.69
N GLU A 36 24.61 -6.35 6.19
CA GLU A 36 24.00 -7.48 5.50
C GLU A 36 22.53 -7.61 5.92
N PHE A 37 21.69 -8.12 5.03
CA PHE A 37 20.28 -8.35 5.33
C PHE A 37 19.75 -9.66 4.76
N GLU A 38 18.83 -10.28 5.51
CA GLU A 38 18.07 -11.45 5.10
C GLU A 38 16.57 -11.15 5.18
N VAL A 39 15.81 -11.60 4.18
CA VAL A 39 14.36 -11.40 4.10
C VAL A 39 13.64 -12.73 4.31
N GLY A 40 12.85 -12.81 5.38
CA GLY A 40 11.85 -13.85 5.64
C GLY A 40 10.43 -13.32 5.42
N VAL A 41 9.45 -14.22 5.47
CA VAL A 41 8.02 -13.86 5.50
C VAL A 41 7.38 -14.61 6.66
N ARG A 42 6.70 -13.89 7.54
CA ARG A 42 5.94 -14.47 8.66
C ARG A 42 4.72 -15.23 8.15
N HIS A 43 4.10 -16.01 9.04
CA HIS A 43 2.89 -16.79 8.75
C HIS A 43 1.67 -15.92 8.40
N ASP A 44 1.64 -14.69 8.94
CA ASP A 44 0.65 -13.65 8.65
C ASP A 44 0.96 -12.88 7.35
N GLY A 45 2.01 -13.26 6.61
CA GLY A 45 2.36 -12.65 5.32
C GLY A 45 3.20 -11.39 5.41
N PHE A 46 3.53 -10.87 6.59
CA PHE A 46 4.42 -9.71 6.72
C PHE A 46 5.90 -10.11 6.55
N PRO A 47 6.67 -9.42 5.69
CA PRO A 47 8.10 -9.65 5.56
C PRO A 47 8.87 -9.25 6.82
N SER A 48 9.79 -10.12 7.25
CA SER A 48 10.75 -9.83 8.31
C SER A 48 12.14 -9.65 7.71
N VAL A 49 12.83 -8.57 8.09
CA VAL A 49 14.18 -8.25 7.68
C VAL A 49 15.11 -8.40 8.88
N THR A 50 16.01 -9.38 8.81
CA THR A 50 17.13 -9.52 9.75
C THR A 50 18.29 -8.70 9.19
N LEU A 51 18.92 -7.90 10.04
CA LEU A 51 20.04 -7.02 9.69
C LEU A 51 21.23 -7.40 10.58
N SER A 52 22.43 -7.32 10.04
CA SER A 52 23.68 -7.50 10.80
C SER A 52 24.79 -6.67 10.19
N GLY A 53 25.52 -5.92 11.03
CA GLY A 53 26.64 -5.10 10.61
C GLY A 53 26.78 -3.84 11.46
N PRO A 54 27.83 -3.02 11.22
CA PRO A 54 28.06 -1.79 11.95
C PRO A 54 26.90 -0.79 11.91
N ASP A 55 26.16 -0.72 10.79
CA ASP A 55 25.09 0.27 10.59
C ASP A 55 23.68 -0.29 10.85
N GLU A 56 23.56 -1.37 11.64
CA GLU A 56 22.28 -2.07 11.87
C GLU A 56 21.13 -1.14 12.32
N GLU A 57 21.37 -0.28 13.31
CA GLU A 57 20.33 0.60 13.84
C GLU A 57 19.93 1.70 12.83
N VAL A 58 20.87 2.18 12.03
CA VAL A 58 20.59 3.18 10.98
C VAL A 58 19.75 2.54 9.89
N ALA A 59 20.14 1.35 9.42
CA ALA A 59 19.40 0.59 8.42
C ALA A 59 17.98 0.24 8.91
N ARG A 60 17.85 -0.15 10.18
CA ARG A 60 16.57 -0.42 10.82
C ARG A 60 15.66 0.81 10.83
N ASN A 61 16.19 1.99 11.14
CA ASN A 61 15.40 3.22 11.14
C ASN A 61 14.99 3.63 9.73
N ALA A 62 15.88 3.53 8.75
CA ALA A 62 15.56 3.78 7.35
C ALA A 62 14.43 2.88 6.83
N LEU A 63 14.45 1.58 7.18
CA LEU A 63 13.36 0.66 6.82
C LEU A 63 12.04 1.00 7.52
N ARG A 64 12.07 1.40 8.80
CA ARG A 64 10.86 1.82 9.53
C ARG A 64 10.23 3.07 8.93
N GLU A 65 11.06 4.02 8.51
CA GLU A 65 10.60 5.26 7.90
C GLU A 65 9.95 4.99 6.53
N GLU A 66 10.59 4.18 5.70
CA GLU A 66 10.10 3.88 4.35
C GLU A 66 8.86 2.97 4.34
N TRP A 67 8.83 1.96 5.20
CA TRP A 67 7.83 0.87 5.12
C TRP A 67 6.83 0.85 6.27
N GLY A 68 7.01 1.68 7.30
CA GLY A 68 6.38 1.45 8.59
C GLY A 68 6.88 0.15 9.25
N VAL A 69 6.26 -0.21 10.37
CA VAL A 69 6.63 -1.42 11.11
C VAL A 69 5.41 -2.07 11.74
N ILE A 70 5.36 -3.41 11.68
CA ILE A 70 4.42 -4.22 12.44
C ILE A 70 4.98 -4.43 13.85
N THR A 71 4.21 -4.04 14.85
CA THR A 71 4.59 -4.10 16.26
C THR A 71 3.55 -4.89 17.06
N PRO A 72 3.97 -5.70 18.05
CA PRO A 72 3.05 -6.35 18.98
C PRO A 72 2.60 -5.44 20.12
N GLN A 73 3.05 -4.18 20.15
CA GLN A 73 2.62 -3.19 21.13
C GLN A 73 2.24 -1.88 20.44
N PHE A 74 0.99 -1.47 20.63
CA PHE A 74 0.50 -0.16 20.27
C PHE A 74 0.49 0.78 21.49
N ARG A 75 0.67 2.07 21.21
CA ARG A 75 0.54 3.14 22.17
C ARG A 75 -0.55 4.08 21.68
N GLU A 76 -1.42 4.46 22.60
CA GLU A 76 -2.48 5.42 22.31
C GLU A 76 -1.88 6.75 21.81
N GLY A 77 -2.45 7.28 20.74
CA GLY A 77 -2.01 8.52 20.09
C GLY A 77 -0.87 8.34 19.08
N ASP A 78 -0.17 7.20 19.07
CA ASP A 78 0.88 6.93 18.08
C ASP A 78 0.27 6.49 16.74
N THR A 79 0.99 6.77 15.65
CA THR A 79 0.57 6.42 14.27
C THR A 79 1.24 5.13 13.82
N TYR A 80 0.45 4.25 13.21
CA TYR A 80 0.88 2.96 12.68
C TYR A 80 0.37 2.75 11.26
N THR A 81 0.86 1.72 10.58
CA THR A 81 0.40 1.33 9.24
C THR A 81 -0.24 -0.04 9.33
N GLY A 82 -1.46 -0.17 8.79
CA GLY A 82 -2.17 -1.43 8.67
C GLY A 82 -2.60 -1.68 7.22
N THR A 83 -2.72 -2.95 6.86
CA THR A 83 -3.14 -3.40 5.54
C THR A 83 -4.66 -3.51 5.51
N LEU A 84 -5.36 -2.83 4.59
CA LEU A 84 -6.82 -2.95 4.47
C LEU A 84 -7.22 -4.40 4.15
N GLU A 85 -7.77 -5.09 5.15
CA GLU A 85 -8.10 -6.52 5.06
C GLU A 85 -9.57 -6.73 4.74
N PHE A 86 -10.43 -5.95 5.40
CA PHE A 86 -11.88 -6.09 5.32
C PHE A 86 -12.59 -4.74 5.57
N TRP A 87 -13.85 -4.65 5.14
CA TRP A 87 -14.72 -3.51 5.40
C TRP A 87 -16.19 -3.96 5.39
N ASP A 88 -17.01 -3.30 6.19
CA ASP A 88 -18.45 -3.51 6.26
C ASP A 88 -19.18 -2.18 6.58
N GLU A 89 -20.40 -2.24 7.12
CA GLU A 89 -21.16 -1.04 7.49
C GLU A 89 -20.56 -0.31 8.71
N ASP A 90 -19.84 -1.01 9.58
CA ASP A 90 -19.28 -0.48 10.83
C ASP A 90 -17.90 0.16 10.63
N GLY A 91 -17.20 -0.10 9.52
CA GLY A 91 -15.94 0.57 9.20
C GLY A 91 -14.94 -0.27 8.41
N PHE A 92 -13.65 0.10 8.52
CA PHE A 92 -12.53 -0.63 7.93
C PHE A 92 -11.83 -1.48 8.99
N VAL A 93 -11.36 -2.66 8.60
CA VAL A 93 -10.47 -3.51 9.38
C VAL A 93 -9.11 -3.54 8.71
N LEU A 94 -8.10 -3.10 9.44
CA LEU A 94 -6.70 -3.07 9.03
C LEU A 94 -5.95 -4.18 9.76
N ASP A 95 -5.20 -4.99 9.02
CA ASP A 95 -4.24 -5.92 9.62
C ASP A 95 -2.92 -5.17 9.89
N ALA A 96 -2.62 -4.96 11.16
CA ALA A 96 -1.38 -4.35 11.64
C ALA A 96 -0.53 -5.35 12.47
N GLY A 97 -0.64 -6.64 12.15
CA GLY A 97 -0.13 -7.76 12.98
C GLY A 97 -1.16 -8.28 13.98
N GLU A 98 -2.23 -7.51 14.16
CA GLU A 98 -3.51 -7.86 14.76
C GLU A 98 -4.59 -7.02 14.07
N GLU A 99 -5.86 -7.44 14.20
CA GLU A 99 -6.98 -6.74 13.58
C GLU A 99 -7.26 -5.41 14.29
N VAL A 100 -7.15 -4.30 13.56
CA VAL A 100 -7.48 -2.95 14.05
C VAL A 100 -8.69 -2.43 13.30
N ARG A 101 -9.76 -2.12 14.03
CA ARG A 101 -10.97 -1.52 13.44
C ARG A 101 -10.89 0.00 13.46
N ILE A 102 -11.11 0.61 12.31
CA ILE A 102 -11.40 2.05 12.17
C ILE A 102 -12.90 2.21 11.95
N PRO A 103 -13.68 2.68 12.95
CA PRO A 103 -15.11 2.86 12.81
C PRO A 103 -15.47 3.79 11.65
N ALA A 104 -16.65 3.61 11.05
CA ALA A 104 -17.12 4.41 9.93
C ALA A 104 -17.06 5.92 10.19
N ASP A 105 -17.43 6.35 11.40
CA ASP A 105 -17.40 7.76 11.81
C ASP A 105 -15.97 8.31 11.98
N GLU A 106 -14.99 7.43 12.18
CA GLU A 106 -13.56 7.76 12.37
C GLU A 106 -12.73 7.67 11.09
N LEU A 107 -13.36 7.32 9.97
CA LEU A 107 -12.70 7.37 8.65
C LEU A 107 -12.34 8.81 8.28
N GLY A 108 -13.19 9.78 8.64
CA GLY A 108 -12.93 11.20 8.37
C GLY A 108 -12.80 11.55 6.88
N LEU A 109 -13.34 10.70 6.00
CA LEU A 109 -13.21 10.83 4.54
C LEU A 109 -14.45 11.44 3.88
N GLY A 110 -15.32 12.10 4.66
CA GLY A 110 -16.59 12.68 4.19
C GLY A 110 -17.74 11.66 4.19
N PRO A 111 -18.94 12.07 3.72
CA PRO A 111 -20.14 11.24 3.83
C PRO A 111 -20.08 10.00 2.92
N GLY A 112 -20.76 8.94 3.36
CA GLY A 112 -20.93 7.68 2.64
C GLY A 112 -20.78 6.47 3.55
N THR A 113 -21.25 5.30 3.11
CA THR A 113 -20.90 4.04 3.76
C THR A 113 -19.41 3.72 3.54
N PRO A 114 -18.77 2.87 4.37
CA PRO A 114 -17.37 2.49 4.15
C PRO A 114 -17.11 1.93 2.74
N GLU A 115 -18.02 1.13 2.18
CA GLU A 115 -17.96 0.65 0.80
C GLU A 115 -18.00 1.79 -0.25
N GLN A 116 -18.81 2.83 -0.03
CA GLN A 116 -18.86 4.00 -0.91
C GLN A 116 -17.59 4.84 -0.81
N ILE A 117 -17.09 5.05 0.41
CA ILE A 117 -15.82 5.76 0.67
C ILE A 117 -14.68 5.02 -0.02
N ARG A 118 -14.58 3.72 0.18
CA ARG A 118 -13.60 2.85 -0.47
C ARG A 118 -13.57 3.04 -1.98
N LYS A 119 -14.73 2.99 -2.65
CA LYS A 119 -14.85 3.21 -4.09
C LYS A 119 -14.45 4.63 -4.49
N ARG A 120 -14.92 5.65 -3.77
CA ARG A 120 -14.61 7.06 -4.06
C ARG A 120 -13.11 7.35 -4.02
N PHE A 121 -12.41 6.81 -3.04
CA PHE A 121 -10.97 7.00 -2.85
C PHE A 121 -10.11 5.92 -3.52
N GLY A 122 -10.73 5.00 -4.26
CA GLY A 122 -10.03 3.95 -4.97
C GLY A 122 -9.21 3.02 -4.07
N LEU A 123 -9.71 2.71 -2.87
CA LEU A 123 -9.01 1.90 -1.88
C LEU A 123 -9.16 0.41 -2.20
N VAL A 124 -8.28 -0.11 -3.05
CA VAL A 124 -8.21 -1.55 -3.35
C VAL A 124 -7.89 -2.37 -2.10
N GLN A 125 -8.32 -3.64 -2.07
CA GLN A 125 -7.96 -4.54 -0.99
C GLN A 125 -6.44 -4.62 -0.84
N HIS A 126 -5.96 -4.74 0.41
CA HIS A 126 -4.56 -4.75 0.81
C HIS A 126 -3.82 -3.42 0.70
N VAL A 127 -4.49 -2.31 0.36
CA VAL A 127 -3.83 -0.99 0.42
C VAL A 127 -3.36 -0.68 1.85
N PRO A 128 -2.09 -0.30 2.05
CA PRO A 128 -1.62 0.12 3.36
C PRO A 128 -2.18 1.50 3.69
N LEU A 129 -2.75 1.63 4.89
CA LEU A 129 -3.34 2.85 5.42
C LEU A 129 -2.72 3.18 6.78
N ARG A 130 -2.44 4.45 7.01
CA ARG A 130 -1.96 4.94 8.30
C ARG A 130 -3.12 5.29 9.21
N PHE A 131 -3.04 4.85 10.45
CA PHE A 131 -4.04 5.06 11.49
C PHE A 131 -3.40 5.52 12.80
N VAL A 132 -4.16 6.23 13.61
CA VAL A 132 -3.80 6.57 15.00
C VAL A 132 -4.46 5.55 15.91
N TYR A 133 -3.66 4.87 16.73
CA TYR A 133 -4.18 3.88 17.68
C TYR A 133 -4.83 4.58 18.88
N GLY A 134 -5.97 4.09 19.33
CA GLY A 134 -6.73 4.62 20.46
C GLY A 134 -8.12 4.01 20.60
N GLU A 135 -8.94 4.59 21.47
CA GLU A 135 -10.33 4.16 21.71
C GLU A 135 -11.32 5.31 21.41
N PRO A 136 -11.85 5.43 20.18
CA PRO A 136 -11.64 4.56 19.01
C PRO A 136 -10.35 4.86 18.23
N CYS A 137 -9.92 3.91 17.39
CA CYS A 137 -8.88 4.16 16.39
C CYS A 137 -9.44 4.99 15.23
N SER A 138 -8.60 5.82 14.60
CA SER A 138 -8.98 6.69 13.48
C SER A 138 -7.94 6.66 12.37
N LEU A 139 -8.33 7.01 11.12
CA LEU A 139 -7.32 7.23 10.07
C LEU A 139 -6.42 8.40 10.46
N ALA A 140 -5.11 8.29 10.21
CA ALA A 140 -4.19 9.38 10.49
C ALA A 140 -4.53 10.61 9.63
N GLU A 141 -4.36 11.80 10.19
CA GLU A 141 -4.66 13.07 9.49
C GLU A 141 -3.92 13.16 8.15
N ALA A 142 -2.60 12.88 8.17
CA ALA A 142 -1.77 12.85 6.97
C ALA A 142 -2.22 11.77 5.95
N GLU A 143 -2.92 10.72 6.38
CA GLU A 143 -3.50 9.74 5.45
C GLU A 143 -4.77 10.27 4.81
N ARG A 144 -5.65 10.88 5.60
CA ARG A 144 -6.86 11.52 5.05
C ARG A 144 -6.50 12.62 4.06
N ASP A 145 -5.52 13.46 4.39
CA ASP A 145 -5.04 14.51 3.50
C ASP A 145 -4.53 13.95 2.18
N ARG A 146 -3.67 12.92 2.24
CA ARG A 146 -3.18 12.20 1.07
C ARG A 146 -4.34 11.67 0.21
N LEU A 147 -5.35 11.06 0.83
CA LEU A 147 -6.50 10.52 0.12
C LEU A 147 -7.38 11.63 -0.51
N PHE A 148 -7.57 12.76 0.17
CA PHE A 148 -8.26 13.92 -0.42
C PHE A 148 -7.46 14.58 -1.56
N GLU A 149 -6.13 14.53 -1.54
CA GLU A 149 -5.32 14.96 -2.68
C GLU A 149 -5.56 14.08 -3.91
N TRP A 150 -5.82 12.79 -3.73
CA TRP A 150 -6.12 11.89 -4.85
C TRP A 150 -7.39 12.32 -5.59
N THR A 151 -8.41 12.77 -4.88
CA THR A 151 -9.67 13.26 -5.45
C THR A 151 -9.56 14.67 -6.02
N ARG A 152 -8.42 15.36 -5.87
CA ARG A 152 -8.19 16.71 -6.43
C ARG A 152 -7.20 16.69 -7.60
N GLY A 153 -6.61 15.53 -7.89
CA GLY A 153 -5.59 15.37 -8.93
C GLY A 153 -6.18 15.20 -10.32
N THR A 154 -5.40 14.59 -11.22
CA THR A 154 -5.77 14.29 -12.62
C THR A 154 -6.46 12.93 -12.79
N GLY A 155 -6.86 12.30 -11.68
CA GLY A 155 -7.37 10.94 -11.64
C GLY A 155 -6.26 9.90 -11.51
N ARG A 156 -6.64 8.71 -11.07
CA ARG A 156 -5.71 7.57 -10.91
C ARG A 156 -6.45 6.25 -10.97
N VAL A 157 -5.71 5.18 -11.25
CA VAL A 157 -6.19 3.80 -11.14
C VAL A 157 -5.31 3.05 -10.15
N ASN A 158 -5.89 2.68 -9.03
CA ASN A 158 -5.23 1.87 -8.02
C ASN A 158 -5.45 0.39 -8.34
N VAL A 159 -4.40 -0.40 -8.15
CA VAL A 159 -4.38 -1.83 -8.45
C VAL A 159 -3.66 -2.57 -7.34
N ASN A 160 -4.18 -3.73 -6.94
CA ASN A 160 -3.50 -4.62 -6.00
C ASN A 160 -2.88 -5.84 -6.73
N SER A 161 -2.20 -6.70 -5.97
CA SER A 161 -1.73 -8.02 -6.42
C SER A 161 -0.72 -7.98 -7.58
N ALA A 162 -0.12 -6.82 -7.83
CA ALA A 162 0.80 -6.60 -8.94
C ALA A 162 1.98 -5.75 -8.49
N THR A 163 3.18 -6.17 -8.87
CA THR A 163 4.37 -5.35 -8.66
C THR A 163 4.33 -4.13 -9.58
N ARG A 164 5.00 -3.04 -9.19
CA ARG A 164 5.17 -1.84 -10.04
C ARG A 164 5.62 -2.15 -11.47
N GLY A 165 6.53 -3.12 -11.62
CA GLY A 165 7.04 -3.55 -12.92
C GLY A 165 5.97 -4.20 -13.79
N GLU A 166 5.15 -5.08 -13.20
CA GLU A 166 4.01 -5.71 -13.88
C GLU A 166 2.97 -4.67 -14.27
N THR A 167 2.57 -3.80 -13.35
CA THR A 167 1.61 -2.73 -13.64
C THR A 167 2.09 -1.83 -14.78
N ARG A 168 3.37 -1.42 -14.77
CA ARG A 168 3.96 -0.63 -15.86
C ARG A 168 3.97 -1.40 -17.18
N ALA A 169 4.34 -2.68 -17.16
CA ALA A 169 4.35 -3.52 -18.35
C ALA A 169 2.92 -3.69 -18.93
N THR A 170 1.92 -3.83 -18.07
CA THR A 170 0.50 -3.91 -18.48
C THR A 170 0.04 -2.61 -19.12
N VAL A 171 0.28 -1.45 -18.50
CA VAL A 171 -0.07 -0.14 -19.08
C VAL A 171 0.55 0.03 -20.47
N ASN A 172 1.84 -0.35 -20.62
CA ASN A 172 2.51 -0.29 -21.92
C ASN A 172 1.89 -1.24 -22.94
N ARG A 173 1.54 -2.48 -22.53
CA ARG A 173 0.90 -3.48 -23.39
C ARG A 173 -0.48 -3.03 -23.86
N ALA A 174 -1.23 -2.35 -23.00
CA ALA A 174 -2.53 -1.78 -23.31
C ALA A 174 -2.46 -0.51 -24.17
N GLY A 175 -1.26 -0.02 -24.51
CA GLY A 175 -1.08 1.16 -25.37
C GLY A 175 -1.15 2.50 -24.64
N HIS A 176 -1.20 2.50 -23.30
CA HIS A 176 -1.45 3.69 -22.48
C HIS A 176 -0.18 4.30 -21.85
N ALA A 177 0.99 4.00 -22.41
CA ALA A 177 2.27 4.49 -21.87
C ALA A 177 2.36 6.02 -21.81
N HIS A 178 1.70 6.71 -22.75
CA HIS A 178 1.69 8.17 -22.83
C HIS A 178 0.56 8.81 -22.01
N ASP A 179 -0.43 8.04 -21.56
CA ASP A 179 -1.63 8.54 -20.87
C ASP A 179 -1.42 8.69 -19.36
N ILE A 180 -0.27 8.26 -18.86
CA ILE A 180 0.07 8.26 -17.44
C ILE A 180 1.29 9.13 -17.15
N VAL A 181 1.31 9.76 -15.99
CA VAL A 181 2.49 10.45 -15.46
C VAL A 181 3.49 9.41 -14.97
N THR A 182 3.06 8.51 -14.08
CA THR A 182 3.89 7.47 -13.50
C THR A 182 3.05 6.35 -12.87
N VAL A 183 3.72 5.27 -12.48
CA VAL A 183 3.18 4.28 -11.55
C VAL A 183 3.88 4.50 -10.21
N GLU A 184 3.12 4.99 -9.23
CA GLU A 184 3.50 5.15 -7.83
C GLU A 184 3.29 3.82 -7.09
N ARG A 185 4.15 3.53 -6.12
CA ARG A 185 3.99 2.37 -5.24
C ARG A 185 3.21 2.79 -4.00
N LEU A 186 2.09 2.11 -3.73
CA LEU A 186 1.35 2.27 -2.48
C LEU A 186 1.80 1.24 -1.44
N GLY A 187 2.01 0.00 -1.87
CA GLY A 187 2.54 -1.11 -1.09
C GLY A 187 3.37 -2.04 -1.98
N LEU A 188 3.86 -3.16 -1.47
CA LEU A 188 4.67 -4.08 -2.27
C LEU A 188 3.91 -4.59 -3.52
N LEU A 189 2.61 -4.83 -3.37
CA LEU A 189 1.72 -5.37 -4.40
C LEU A 189 0.62 -4.38 -4.80
N GLU A 190 0.57 -3.21 -4.17
CA GLU A 190 -0.41 -2.15 -4.42
C GLU A 190 0.26 -1.00 -5.15
N GLN A 191 -0.29 -0.62 -6.30
CA GLN A 191 0.25 0.43 -7.16
C GLN A 191 -0.84 1.47 -7.46
N SER A 192 -0.41 2.70 -7.70
CA SER A 192 -1.27 3.78 -8.17
C SER A 192 -0.78 4.28 -9.52
N ILE A 193 -1.58 4.09 -10.55
CA ILE A 193 -1.31 4.63 -11.88
C ILE A 193 -1.84 6.05 -11.91
N ILE A 194 -0.94 7.03 -11.92
CA ILE A 194 -1.31 8.46 -11.94
C ILE A 194 -1.57 8.87 -13.37
N CYS A 195 -2.81 9.27 -13.67
CA CYS A 195 -3.23 9.71 -15.00
C CYS A 195 -2.59 11.05 -15.36
N ARG A 196 -2.37 11.31 -16.66
CA ARG A 196 -2.15 12.68 -17.14
C ARG A 196 -3.46 13.47 -17.14
N GLU A 197 -3.34 14.78 -17.34
CA GLU A 197 -4.48 15.62 -17.71
C GLU A 197 -5.23 15.00 -18.89
N ASP A 198 -6.56 15.07 -18.85
CA ASP A 198 -7.51 14.54 -19.85
C ASP A 198 -7.57 13.01 -20.01
N THR A 199 -6.76 12.22 -19.28
CA THR A 199 -6.87 10.76 -19.28
C THR A 199 -8.10 10.31 -18.48
N ASP A 200 -9.01 9.59 -19.13
CA ASP A 200 -10.17 8.97 -18.47
C ASP A 200 -9.75 7.75 -17.63
N ALA A 201 -9.71 7.92 -16.30
CA ALA A 201 -9.29 6.86 -15.38
C ALA A 201 -10.19 5.61 -15.43
N PRO A 202 -11.54 5.70 -15.43
CA PRO A 202 -12.44 4.57 -15.70
C PRO A 202 -12.16 3.85 -17.04
N GLY A 203 -11.90 4.59 -18.12
CA GLY A 203 -11.54 4.01 -19.42
C GLY A 203 -10.19 3.27 -19.37
N LEU A 204 -9.19 3.89 -18.74
CA LEU A 204 -7.88 3.26 -18.52
C LEU A 204 -8.01 1.97 -17.69
N LEU A 205 -8.76 2.02 -16.58
CA LEU A 205 -9.06 0.86 -15.74
C LEU A 205 -9.65 -0.28 -16.58
N SER A 206 -10.64 0.03 -17.41
CA SER A 206 -11.32 -0.95 -18.26
C SER A 206 -10.34 -1.61 -19.24
N SER A 207 -9.45 -0.81 -19.84
CA SER A 207 -8.43 -1.29 -20.79
C SER A 207 -7.36 -2.18 -20.14
N ILE A 208 -6.86 -1.82 -18.95
CA ILE A 208 -5.81 -2.59 -18.28
C ILE A 208 -6.35 -3.80 -17.50
N GLY A 209 -7.61 -3.73 -17.06
CA GLY A 209 -8.24 -4.78 -16.24
C GLY A 209 -8.34 -6.13 -16.95
N GLU A 210 -8.36 -6.14 -18.29
CA GLU A 210 -8.34 -7.37 -19.09
C GLU A 210 -7.03 -8.18 -18.93
N TYR A 211 -5.96 -7.54 -18.45
CA TYR A 211 -4.63 -8.13 -18.39
C TYR A 211 -4.15 -8.49 -16.99
N LEU A 212 -4.89 -8.08 -15.94
CA LEU A 212 -4.47 -8.25 -14.55
C LEU A 212 -5.54 -8.99 -13.75
N PRO A 213 -5.22 -10.16 -13.16
CA PRO A 213 -6.09 -10.82 -12.19
C PRO A 213 -5.98 -10.11 -10.82
N ALA A 214 -6.40 -8.85 -10.79
CA ALA A 214 -6.28 -7.94 -9.66
C ALA A 214 -7.58 -7.18 -9.46
N GLU A 215 -7.75 -6.62 -8.28
CA GLU A 215 -8.75 -5.58 -8.10
C GLU A 215 -8.21 -4.25 -8.61
N LEU A 216 -9.05 -3.50 -9.33
CA LEU A 216 -8.76 -2.15 -9.75
C LEU A 216 -9.89 -1.21 -9.33
N LEU A 217 -9.52 -0.02 -8.85
CA LEU A 217 -10.46 1.06 -8.59
C LEU A 217 -9.91 2.37 -9.14
N ALA A 218 -10.78 3.11 -9.84
CA ALA A 218 -10.46 4.44 -10.34
C ALA A 218 -10.86 5.50 -9.32
N VAL A 219 -10.01 6.50 -9.14
CA VAL A 219 -10.35 7.76 -8.47
C VAL A 219 -10.59 8.80 -9.55
N VAL A 220 -11.78 9.39 -9.51
CA VAL A 220 -12.18 10.46 -10.42
C VAL A 220 -12.07 11.80 -9.67
N PRO A 221 -11.46 12.83 -10.26
CA PRO A 221 -11.40 14.18 -9.69
C PRO A 221 -12.76 14.85 -9.48
#